data_AF-A0A359FUG3-F1
#
_entry.id   AF-A0A359FUG3-F1
#
_cell.length_a   1.000
_cell.length_b   1.000
_cell.length_c   1.000
_cell.angle_alpha   90.00
_cell.angle_beta   90.00
_cell.angle_gamma   90.00
#
_symmetry.space_group_name_H-M   'P 1'
#
loop_
_entity.id
_entity.type
_entity.pdbx_description
1 polymer ?
#
loop_
_entity_poly.entity_id
_entity_poly.type
_entity_poly.pdbx_seq_one_letter_code
_entity_poly.pdbx_strand_id
1 'polypeptide(L)' 'SDYAYLYETMTHDKKNQQGRLNFTLLRSPGDIAINTHCDKDEIRESLDFYLMISANEKP' A
#
# COMPACT_ATOMS: atom_id res chain seq x y z
N SER A 1 7.98 -9.73 -11.19
CA SER A 1 7.01 -8.97 -10.37
C SER A 1 7.73 -7.72 -9.92
N ASP A 2 7.14 -6.55 -10.19
CA ASP A 2 7.72 -5.24 -9.86
C ASP A 2 7.64 -4.91 -8.36
N TYR A 3 7.08 -5.84 -7.57
CA TYR A 3 6.88 -5.71 -6.13
C TYR A 3 8.16 -5.34 -5.36
N ALA A 4 9.31 -5.94 -5.71
CA ALA A 4 10.57 -5.65 -5.01
C ALA A 4 10.97 -4.18 -5.18
N TYR A 5 10.83 -3.64 -6.39
CA TYR A 5 11.11 -2.25 -6.70
C TYR A 5 10.10 -1.29 -6.07
N LEU A 6 8.80 -1.64 -6.12
CA LEU A 6 7.76 -0.86 -5.44
C LEU A 6 7.98 -0.82 -3.92
N TYR A 7 8.30 -1.96 -3.31
CA TYR A 7 8.59 -2.01 -1.88
C TYR A 7 9.84 -1.18 -1.52
N GLU A 8 10.93 -1.31 -2.29
CA GLU A 8 12.14 -0.51 -2.09
C GLU A 8 11.86 0.98 -2.20
N THR A 9 11.08 1.41 -3.19
CA THR A 9 10.73 2.84 -3.31
C THR A 9 9.81 3.31 -2.18
N MET A 10 8.90 2.47 -1.70
CA MET A 10 8.04 2.77 -0.54
C MET A 10 8.83 3.00 0.76
N THR A 11 9.97 2.32 0.97
CA THR A 11 10.78 2.51 2.21
C THR A 11 11.38 3.91 2.33
N HIS A 12 11.50 4.65 1.23
CA HIS A 12 12.05 6.01 1.19
C HIS A 12 10.99 7.12 1.34
N ASP A 13 9.71 6.78 1.52
CA ASP A 13 8.64 7.77 1.71
C ASP A 13 8.85 8.58 3.01
N LYS A 14 8.70 9.90 2.94
CA LYS A 14 8.89 10.83 4.07
C LYS A 14 7.88 10.62 5.21
N LYS A 15 6.76 9.94 4.96
CA LYS A 15 5.77 9.57 5.98
C LYS A 15 6.28 8.47 6.90
N ASN A 16 7.26 7.68 6.45
CA ASN A 16 7.80 6.55 7.21
C ASN A 16 8.50 7.06 8.47
N GLN A 17 8.25 6.41 9.60
CA GLN A 17 8.83 6.78 10.89
C GLN A 17 9.38 5.55 11.59
N GLN A 18 10.57 5.66 12.19
CA GLN A 18 11.17 4.59 12.99
C GLN A 18 11.31 3.24 12.24
N GLY A 19 11.58 3.28 10.92
CA GLY A 19 11.71 2.08 10.09
C GLY A 19 10.38 1.42 9.72
N ARG A 20 9.25 2.11 9.97
CA ARG A 20 7.91 1.64 9.67
C ARG A 20 7.33 2.35 8.46
N LEU A 21 6.66 1.58 7.59
CA LEU A 21 5.97 2.10 6.41
C LEU A 21 4.61 2.67 6.82
N ASN A 22 4.42 3.98 6.61
CA ASN A 22 3.20 4.67 7.00
C ASN A 22 2.37 5.09 5.79
N PHE A 23 1.09 4.75 5.84
CA PHE A 23 0.11 5.11 4.84
C PHE A 23 -0.95 6.05 5.41
N THR A 24 -1.51 6.86 4.52
CA THR A 24 -2.75 7.59 4.77
C THR A 24 -3.86 6.78 4.12
N LEU A 25 -4.75 6.20 4.92
CA LEU A 25 -5.86 5.39 4.43
C LEU A 25 -7.18 6.11 4.64
N LEU A 26 -8.14 5.86 3.75
CA LEU A 26 -9.52 6.29 3.93
C LEU A 26 -10.30 5.16 4.60
N ARG A 27 -10.87 5.42 5.77
CA ARG A 27 -11.78 4.46 6.43
C ARG A 27 -13.19 4.57 5.87
N SER A 28 -13.58 5.79 5.53
CA SER A 28 -14.84 6.14 4.88
C SER A 28 -14.65 7.46 4.11
N PRO A 29 -15.58 7.85 3.23
CA PRO A 29 -15.52 9.15 2.55
C PRO A 29 -15.42 10.30 3.56
N GLY A 30 -14.30 11.03 3.54
CA GLY A 30 -14.03 12.14 4.46
C GLY A 30 -13.35 11.77 5.78
N ASP A 31 -13.19 10.48 6.10
CA ASP A 31 -12.46 10.01 7.28
C ASP A 31 -11.08 9.45 6.91
N ILE A 32 -10.04 10.21 7.27
CA ILE A 32 -8.64 9.89 6.98
C ILE A 32 -7.93 9.34 8.22
N ALA A 33 -7.22 8.23 8.03
CA ALA A 33 -6.33 7.63 9.01
C ALA A 33 -4.87 7.89 8.59
N ILE A 34 -4.26 8.90 9.19
CA ILE A 34 -2.84 9.23 9.01
C ILE A 34 -1.99 8.34 9.95
N ASN A 35 -0.74 8.05 9.56
CA ASN A 35 0.20 7.21 10.31
C ASN A 35 -0.28 5.77 10.50
N THR A 36 -0.98 5.24 9.49
CA THR A 36 -1.35 3.83 9.51
C THR A 36 -0.14 3.00 9.11
N HIS A 37 0.37 2.23 10.07
CA HIS A 37 1.42 1.28 9.80
C HIS A 37 0.89 0.14 8.93
N CYS A 38 1.61 -0.18 7.86
CA CYS A 38 1.38 -1.42 7.11
C CYS A 38 2.68 -2.23 7.04
N ASP A 39 2.57 -3.53 7.27
CA ASP A 39 3.70 -4.42 7.06
C ASP A 39 3.85 -4.82 5.59
N LYS A 40 4.92 -5.55 5.30
CA LYS A 40 5.27 -5.96 3.95
C LYS A 40 4.21 -6.86 3.32
N ASP A 41 3.61 -7.76 4.11
CA ASP A 41 2.66 -8.75 3.62
C ASP A 41 1.30 -8.07 3.33
N GLU A 42 0.85 -7.13 4.18
CA GLU A 42 -0.34 -6.32 3.95
C GLU A 42 -0.24 -5.47 2.67
N ILE A 43 0.93 -4.88 2.42
CA ILE A 43 1.19 -4.11 1.19
C ILE A 43 1.13 -5.03 -0.03
N ARG A 44 1.69 -6.25 0.08
CA ARG A 44 1.68 -7.22 -1.01
C ARG A 44 0.27 -7.70 -1.32
N GLU A 45 -0.49 -8.10 -0.31
CA GLU A 45 -1.87 -8.55 -0.45
C GLU A 45 -2.72 -7.46 -1.12
N SER A 46 -2.54 -6.20 -0.72
CA SER A 46 -3.23 -5.06 -1.32
C SER A 46 -2.91 -4.90 -2.81
N LEU A 47 -1.64 -5.01 -3.20
CA LEU A 47 -1.24 -4.92 -4.61
C LEU A 47 -1.76 -6.12 -5.42
N ASP A 48 -1.69 -7.32 -4.86
CA ASP A 48 -2.21 -8.55 -5.48
C ASP A 48 -3.74 -8.45 -5.67
N PHE A 49 -4.47 -7.85 -4.73
CA PHE A 49 -5.91 -7.57 -4.84
C PHE A 49 -6.23 -6.65 -6.02
N TYR A 50 -5.48 -5.55 -6.20
CA TYR A 50 -5.69 -4.66 -7.35
C TYR A 50 -5.38 -5.34 -8.68
N LEU A 51 -4.31 -6.15 -8.75
CA LEU A 51 -4.00 -6.94 -9.94
C LEU A 51 -5.11 -7.95 -10.28
N MET A 52 -5.70 -8.58 -9.26
CA MET A 52 -6.83 -9.49 -9.44
C MET A 52 -8.05 -8.77 -10.02
N ILE A 53 -8.40 -7.59 -9.50
CA ILE A 53 -9.53 -6.81 -10.02
C ILE A 53 -9.26 -6.42 -11.48
N SER A 54 -8.09 -5.84 -11.78
CA SER A 54 -7.77 -5.42 -13.15
C SER A 54 -7.74 -6.59 -14.15
N ALA A 55 -7.44 -7.80 -13.69
CA ALA A 55 -7.52 -9.01 -14.53
C ALA A 55 -8.97 -9.45 -14.81
N ASN A 56 -9.91 -9.14 -13.91
CA ASN A 56 -11.32 -9.46 -14.03
C ASN A 56 -12.13 -8.39 -14.78
N GLU A 57 -11.55 -7.20 -15.00
CA GLU A 57 -12.13 -6.12 -15.83
C GLU A 57 -11.80 -6.26 -17.33
N LYS A 58 -11.54 -7.49 -17.82
CA LYS A 58 -11.42 -7.69 -19.27
C LYS A 58 -12.77 -7.36 -19.96
N PRO A 59 -12.76 -6.59 -21.06
CA PRO A 59 -13.96 -6.41 -21.88
C PRO A 59 -14.44 -7.72 -22.50
#